data_AF-A0A2Z6P3R8-F1
#
_entry.id   AF-A0A2Z6P3R8-F1
#
_cell.length_a   1.000
_cell.length_b   1.000
_cell.length_c   1.000
_cell.angle_alpha   90.00
_cell.angle_beta   90.00
_cell.angle_gamma   90.00
#
_symmetry.space_group_name_H-M   'P 1'
#
loop_
_entity.id
_entity.type
_entity.pdbx_description
1 polymer ?
#
loop_
_entity_poly.entity_id
_entity_poly.type
_entity_poly.pdbx_seq_one_letter_code
_entity_poly.pdbx_strand_id
1 'polypeptide(L)'
;MKNAQVTLQKLQSEKKKREAGGAASSIPIASAQSSPSPSIEVMGEKRGPGEVLVEQRPPKSARVEGGGCTTLESIRNVVAESSVTVFKLLEIATFVNGRECKYLKEMDEARAHAKDFGERLTVVENDLCSQTKAYAAAEEKVTKLEKELKEAKKEEKKLKEKAVDLEEKLASLSLIPVVEKEEKKLDPEGTYANSSRADLIAKIYQIGDLQLEVASSSFRNALAQLQVLNPDVQLVMEGMDEFKEVRDG
;
A
#
# COMPACT_ATOMS: atom_id res chain seq x y z
N MET A 1 -5.18 -25.80 22.05
CA MET A 1 -5.63 -26.38 20.76
C MET A 1 -7.00 -25.88 20.24
N LYS A 2 -7.79 -25.08 21.00
CA LYS A 2 -9.16 -24.67 20.60
C LYS A 2 -9.24 -23.52 19.58
N ASN A 3 -8.12 -22.87 19.23
CA ASN A 3 -8.14 -21.64 18.42
C ASN A 3 -8.03 -21.90 16.90
N ALA A 4 -7.44 -23.02 16.50
CA ALA A 4 -7.27 -23.37 15.07
C ALA A 4 -8.60 -23.78 14.40
N GLN A 5 -9.52 -24.41 15.15
CA GLN A 5 -10.83 -24.83 14.64
C GLN A 5 -11.77 -23.65 14.36
N VAL A 6 -11.68 -22.59 15.15
CA VAL A 6 -12.50 -21.38 14.97
C VAL A 6 -12.11 -20.62 13.70
N THR A 7 -10.82 -20.59 13.36
CA THR A 7 -10.31 -19.95 12.13
C THR A 7 -10.78 -20.69 10.87
N LEU A 8 -10.85 -22.03 10.92
CA LEU A 8 -11.34 -22.85 9.80
C LEU A 8 -12.83 -22.63 9.54
N GLN A 9 -13.67 -22.56 10.58
CA GLN A 9 -15.09 -22.23 10.41
C GLN A 9 -15.30 -20.82 9.85
N LYS A 10 -14.49 -19.84 10.27
CA LYS A 10 -14.58 -18.46 9.77
C LYS A 10 -14.22 -18.37 8.29
N LEU A 11 -13.17 -19.06 7.85
CA LEU A 11 -12.77 -19.10 6.43
C LEU A 11 -13.80 -19.83 5.55
N GLN A 12 -14.45 -20.89 6.06
CA GLN A 12 -15.51 -21.57 5.31
C GLN A 12 -16.80 -20.72 5.20
N SER A 13 -17.14 -19.95 6.23
CA SER A 13 -18.27 -19.01 6.17
C SER A 13 -18.03 -17.84 5.20
N GLU A 14 -16.79 -17.36 5.09
CA GLU A 14 -16.36 -16.37 4.09
C GLU A 14 -16.42 -16.92 2.66
N LYS A 15 -15.99 -18.17 2.44
CA LYS A 15 -16.06 -18.81 1.12
C LYS A 15 -17.51 -19.01 0.66
N LYS A 16 -18.39 -19.46 1.58
CA LYS A 16 -19.83 -19.64 1.28
C LYS A 16 -20.54 -18.31 0.99
N LYS A 17 -20.06 -17.19 1.56
CA LYS A 17 -20.58 -15.85 1.25
C LYS A 17 -20.19 -15.35 -0.15
N ARG A 18 -19.08 -15.83 -0.72
CA ARG A 18 -18.65 -15.49 -2.09
C ARG A 18 -19.35 -16.33 -3.15
N GLU A 19 -19.77 -17.55 -2.82
CA GLU A 19 -20.51 -18.43 -3.75
C GLU A 19 -22.03 -18.14 -3.78
N ALA A 20 -22.60 -17.56 -2.72
CA ALA A 20 -24.01 -17.16 -2.69
C ALA A 20 -24.30 -15.77 -3.31
N GLY A 21 -23.27 -15.03 -3.73
CA GLY A 21 -23.37 -13.73 -4.39
C GLY A 21 -23.43 -13.79 -5.91
N GLY A 22 -23.73 -14.96 -6.50
CA GLY A 22 -23.89 -15.16 -7.93
C GLY A 22 -25.19 -14.57 -8.46
N ALA A 23 -25.29 -13.25 -8.52
CA ALA A 23 -26.27 -12.57 -9.34
C ALA A 23 -25.61 -12.24 -10.69
N ALA A 24 -26.07 -12.92 -11.74
CA ALA A 24 -25.78 -12.58 -13.12
C ALA A 24 -26.12 -11.11 -13.37
N SER A 25 -25.12 -10.30 -13.70
CA SER A 25 -25.34 -8.94 -14.21
C SER A 25 -25.04 -8.96 -15.71
N SER A 26 -26.11 -9.18 -16.45
CA SER A 26 -26.27 -8.93 -17.87
C SER A 26 -25.65 -7.58 -18.25
N ILE A 27 -24.84 -7.57 -19.30
CA ILE A 27 -24.42 -6.35 -19.99
C ILE A 27 -25.67 -5.71 -20.61
N PRO A 28 -26.07 -4.47 -20.26
CA PRO A 28 -26.99 -3.73 -21.10
C PRO A 28 -26.15 -3.11 -22.22
N ILE A 29 -26.25 -3.69 -23.42
CA ILE A 29 -25.93 -2.97 -24.66
C ILE A 29 -26.95 -1.84 -24.75
N ALA A 30 -26.57 -0.65 -24.33
CA ALA A 30 -27.34 0.54 -24.59
C ALA A 30 -27.25 0.87 -26.09
N SER A 31 -28.28 0.47 -26.83
CA SER A 31 -28.62 1.06 -28.13
C SER A 31 -28.84 2.56 -27.93
N ALA A 32 -27.80 3.36 -28.19
CA ALA A 32 -27.98 4.75 -28.51
C ALA A 32 -28.50 4.83 -29.95
N GLN A 33 -29.80 5.09 -30.09
CA GLN A 33 -30.38 5.55 -31.34
C GLN A 33 -29.77 6.91 -31.69
N SER A 34 -28.75 6.88 -32.56
CA SER A 34 -28.31 8.06 -33.28
C SER A 34 -29.37 8.38 -34.32
N SER A 35 -30.16 9.41 -34.07
CA SER A 35 -31.03 10.03 -35.07
C SER A 35 -30.20 10.45 -36.29
N PRO A 36 -30.61 10.09 -37.53
CA PRO A 36 -29.93 10.55 -38.73
C PRO A 36 -30.27 12.03 -38.98
N SER A 37 -29.23 12.83 -39.20
CA SER A 37 -29.35 14.19 -39.74
C SER A 37 -30.19 14.17 -41.03
N PRO A 38 -31.04 15.17 -41.30
CA PRO A 38 -31.73 15.25 -42.57
C PRO A 38 -30.71 15.59 -43.66
N SER A 39 -30.46 14.61 -44.53
CA SER A 39 -29.77 14.79 -45.80
C SER A 39 -30.49 15.88 -46.61
N ILE A 40 -29.77 16.94 -46.95
CA ILE A 40 -30.25 17.91 -47.93
C ILE A 40 -30.12 17.27 -49.32
N GLU A 41 -31.25 17.01 -49.94
CA GLU A 41 -31.32 16.61 -51.35
C GLU A 41 -30.89 17.80 -52.20
N VAL A 42 -29.66 17.75 -52.72
CA VAL A 42 -29.27 18.54 -53.89
C VAL A 42 -29.79 17.78 -55.11
N MET A 43 -31.06 18.01 -55.44
CA MET A 43 -31.54 17.68 -56.78
C MET A 43 -30.88 18.65 -57.77
N GLY A 44 -30.07 18.08 -58.65
CA GLY A 44 -29.47 18.80 -59.76
C GLY A 44 -30.54 19.25 -60.76
N GLU A 45 -30.43 20.51 -61.17
CA GLU A 45 -31.03 20.96 -62.42
C GLU A 45 -29.95 21.58 -63.32
N LYS A 46 -29.40 20.68 -64.14
CA LYS A 46 -29.07 20.85 -65.55
C LYS A 46 -28.74 22.27 -66.03
N ARG A 47 -27.43 22.55 -66.20
CA ARG A 47 -26.95 23.59 -67.10
C ARG A 47 -27.35 23.24 -68.55
N GLY A 48 -28.10 24.13 -69.18
CA GLY A 48 -28.32 24.25 -70.63
C GLY A 48 -28.07 25.70 -71.05
N PRO A 49 -27.79 25.96 -72.34
CA PRO A 49 -26.81 26.93 -72.78
C PRO A 49 -27.28 28.39 -72.69
N GLY A 50 -26.31 29.28 -72.48
CA GLY A 50 -26.50 30.72 -72.49
C GLY A 50 -27.15 31.19 -73.78
N GLU A 51 -28.28 31.88 -73.61
CA GLU A 51 -28.95 32.62 -74.66
C GLU A 51 -28.83 34.11 -74.34
N VAL A 52 -28.36 34.82 -75.36
CA VAL A 52 -28.01 36.23 -75.41
C VAL A 52 -29.27 37.08 -75.30
N LEU A 53 -29.31 38.06 -74.39
CA LEU A 53 -30.28 39.15 -74.43
C LEU A 53 -29.59 40.52 -74.32
N VAL A 54 -29.13 40.96 -75.50
CA VAL A 54 -29.33 42.29 -76.10
C VAL A 54 -29.51 43.46 -75.13
N GLU A 55 -28.46 44.30 -75.11
CA GLU A 55 -28.51 45.72 -74.80
C GLU A 55 -29.56 46.41 -75.69
N GLN A 56 -30.77 46.63 -75.18
CA GLN A 56 -31.76 47.47 -75.85
C GLN A 56 -31.62 48.93 -75.40
N ARG A 57 -31.28 49.78 -76.37
CA ARG A 57 -31.35 51.24 -76.34
C ARG A 57 -32.68 51.77 -75.80
N PRO A 58 -32.71 52.99 -75.24
CA PRO A 58 -33.94 53.61 -74.76
C PRO A 58 -34.87 53.97 -75.93
N PRO A 59 -36.20 53.80 -75.81
CA PRO A 59 -37.13 54.29 -76.80
C PRO A 59 -37.32 55.80 -76.63
N LYS A 60 -37.17 56.54 -77.74
CA LYS A 60 -37.76 57.87 -77.89
C LYS A 60 -39.29 57.71 -77.84
N SER A 61 -39.94 58.36 -76.88
CA SER A 61 -41.37 58.68 -76.99
C SER A 61 -41.57 60.18 -76.86
N ALA A 62 -42.43 60.68 -77.73
CA ALA A 62 -42.77 62.07 -77.91
C ALA A 62 -43.73 62.56 -76.81
N ARG A 63 -43.66 63.87 -76.55
CA ARG A 63 -44.76 64.80 -76.22
C ARG A 63 -45.87 64.24 -75.32
N VAL A 64 -45.85 64.64 -74.04
CA VAL A 64 -47.03 64.64 -73.16
C VAL A 64 -47.37 66.08 -72.81
N GLU A 65 -48.53 66.53 -73.31
CA GLU A 65 -49.37 67.51 -72.63
C GLU A 65 -50.43 66.74 -71.81
N GLY A 66 -50.72 67.27 -70.61
CA GLY A 66 -52.04 67.15 -69.96
C GLY A 66 -52.29 65.92 -69.07
N GLY A 67 -52.50 66.16 -67.77
CA GLY A 67 -53.22 65.22 -66.90
C GLY A 67 -52.59 65.00 -65.52
N GLY A 68 -52.96 65.84 -64.53
CA GLY A 68 -52.73 65.55 -63.12
C GLY A 68 -53.70 64.48 -62.60
N CYS A 69 -53.27 63.76 -61.55
CA CYS A 69 -54.05 62.81 -60.71
C CYS A 69 -53.93 61.30 -60.98
N THR A 70 -52.78 60.79 -61.45
CA THR A 70 -52.46 59.33 -61.40
C THR A 70 -51.06 59.02 -60.84
N THR A 71 -50.22 60.03 -60.61
CA THR A 71 -48.82 59.85 -60.20
C THR A 71 -48.63 59.68 -58.69
N LEU A 72 -49.41 60.40 -57.86
CA LEU A 72 -49.31 60.32 -56.40
C LEU A 72 -49.78 58.97 -55.84
N GLU A 73 -50.77 58.36 -56.46
CA GLU A 73 -51.34 57.08 -56.02
C GLU A 73 -50.38 55.91 -56.34
N SER A 74 -49.69 55.97 -57.48
CA SER A 74 -48.60 55.06 -57.83
C SER A 74 -47.42 55.15 -56.83
N ILE A 75 -47.01 56.37 -56.46
CA ILE A 75 -45.97 56.57 -55.44
C ILE A 75 -46.39 55.98 -54.09
N ARG A 76 -47.65 56.15 -53.67
CA ARG A 76 -48.16 55.56 -52.42
C ARG A 76 -48.18 54.04 -52.44
N ASN A 77 -48.56 53.41 -53.55
CA ASN A 77 -48.53 51.95 -53.68
C ASN A 77 -47.10 51.41 -53.65
N VAL A 78 -46.15 52.03 -54.37
CA VAL A 78 -44.73 51.65 -54.31
C VAL A 78 -44.17 51.79 -52.90
N VAL A 79 -44.52 52.86 -52.18
CA VAL A 79 -44.12 53.05 -50.78
C VAL A 79 -44.74 51.98 -49.87
N ALA A 80 -46.02 51.64 -50.05
CA ALA A 80 -46.67 50.58 -49.29
C ALA A 80 -46.01 49.22 -49.55
N GLU A 81 -45.81 48.84 -50.81
CA GLU A 81 -45.14 47.60 -51.20
C GLU A 81 -43.69 47.55 -50.68
N SER A 82 -42.94 48.65 -50.82
CA SER A 82 -41.57 48.76 -50.31
C SER A 82 -41.50 48.71 -48.78
N SER A 83 -42.50 49.26 -48.07
CA SER A 83 -42.55 49.16 -46.61
C SER A 83 -42.74 47.72 -46.15
N VAL A 84 -43.60 46.95 -46.84
CA VAL A 84 -43.82 45.53 -46.55
C VAL A 84 -42.56 44.71 -46.78
N THR A 85 -41.81 44.98 -47.86
CA THR A 85 -40.55 44.26 -48.13
C THR A 85 -39.48 44.58 -47.08
N VAL A 86 -39.37 45.84 -46.65
CA VAL A 86 -38.44 46.25 -45.58
C VAL A 86 -38.80 45.59 -44.25
N PHE A 87 -40.08 45.53 -43.87
CA PHE A 87 -40.49 44.85 -42.63
C PHE A 87 -40.20 43.35 -42.64
N LYS A 88 -40.43 42.65 -43.76
CA LYS A 88 -40.06 41.24 -43.91
C LYS A 88 -38.55 41.02 -43.78
N LEU A 89 -37.75 41.91 -44.38
CA LEU A 89 -36.30 41.86 -44.25
C LEU A 89 -35.85 42.09 -42.79
N LEU A 90 -36.49 43.01 -42.08
CA LEU A 90 -36.24 43.26 -40.66
C LEU A 90 -36.61 42.05 -39.78
N GLU A 91 -37.75 41.40 -40.05
CA GLU A 91 -38.16 40.18 -39.35
C GLU A 91 -37.15 39.04 -39.57
N ILE A 92 -36.71 38.84 -40.81
CA ILE A 92 -35.68 37.85 -41.13
C ILE A 92 -34.36 38.19 -40.43
N ALA A 93 -33.93 39.46 -40.47
CA ALA A 93 -32.69 39.90 -39.85
C ALA A 93 -32.71 39.72 -38.33
N THR A 94 -33.81 40.08 -37.67
CA THR A 94 -33.95 39.89 -36.21
C THR A 94 -34.02 38.40 -35.83
N PHE A 95 -34.70 37.57 -36.61
CA PHE A 95 -34.72 36.12 -36.42
C PHE A 95 -33.35 35.46 -36.63
N VAL A 96 -32.59 35.88 -37.65
CA VAL A 96 -31.21 35.43 -37.88
C VAL A 96 -30.31 35.86 -36.73
N ASN A 97 -30.35 37.13 -36.33
CA ASN A 97 -29.55 37.64 -35.22
C ASN A 97 -29.83 36.87 -33.91
N GLY A 98 -31.09 36.59 -33.59
CA GLY A 98 -31.45 35.81 -32.41
C GLY A 98 -30.88 34.38 -32.44
N ARG A 99 -30.89 33.72 -33.61
CA ARG A 99 -30.30 32.39 -33.79
C ARG A 99 -28.77 32.42 -33.71
N GLU A 100 -28.13 33.39 -34.32
CA GLU A 100 -26.67 33.55 -34.28
C GLU A 100 -26.18 33.79 -32.85
N CYS A 101 -26.86 34.64 -32.07
CA CYS A 101 -26.52 34.84 -30.65
C CYS A 101 -26.61 33.53 -29.83
N LYS A 102 -27.63 32.71 -30.09
CA LYS A 102 -27.77 31.41 -29.42
C LYS A 102 -26.65 30.44 -29.82
N TYR A 103 -26.36 30.34 -31.12
CA TYR A 103 -25.28 29.48 -31.62
C TYR A 103 -23.91 29.89 -31.07
N LEU A 104 -23.59 31.19 -31.03
CA LEU A 104 -22.33 31.67 -30.48
C LEU A 104 -22.17 31.30 -29.00
N LYS A 105 -23.24 31.43 -28.21
CA LYS A 105 -23.24 31.03 -26.81
C LYS A 105 -23.02 29.52 -26.63
N GLU A 106 -23.74 28.69 -27.38
CA GLU A 106 -23.58 27.23 -27.36
C GLU A 106 -22.17 26.81 -27.80
N MET A 107 -21.58 27.51 -28.78
CA MET A 107 -20.21 27.28 -29.23
C MET A 107 -19.18 27.62 -28.16
N ASP A 108 -19.35 28.73 -27.43
CA ASP A 108 -18.46 29.10 -26.34
C ASP A 108 -18.59 28.15 -25.13
N GLU A 109 -19.81 27.71 -24.81
CA GLU A 109 -20.06 26.66 -23.81
C GLU A 109 -19.39 25.33 -24.22
N ALA A 110 -19.52 24.92 -25.48
CA ALA A 110 -18.87 23.73 -26.00
C ALA A 110 -17.32 23.84 -25.96
N ARG A 111 -16.76 25.01 -26.29
CA ARG A 111 -15.32 25.26 -26.16
C ARG A 111 -14.86 25.20 -24.70
N ALA A 112 -15.65 25.75 -23.77
CA ALA A 112 -15.34 25.68 -22.35
C ALA A 112 -15.30 24.23 -21.85
N HIS A 113 -16.29 23.42 -22.25
CA HIS A 113 -16.30 21.98 -21.93
C HIS A 113 -15.13 21.22 -22.57
N ALA A 114 -14.83 21.48 -23.85
CA ALA A 114 -13.71 20.85 -24.52
C ALA A 114 -12.38 21.17 -23.82
N LYS A 115 -12.23 22.40 -23.34
CA LYS A 115 -11.07 22.83 -22.55
C LYS A 115 -10.99 22.11 -21.20
N ASP A 116 -12.08 22.06 -20.44
CA ASP A 116 -12.15 21.34 -19.16
C ASP A 116 -11.81 19.85 -19.31
N PHE A 117 -12.38 19.17 -20.32
CA PHE A 117 -12.06 17.78 -20.60
C PHE A 117 -10.60 17.60 -21.01
N GLY A 118 -10.04 18.52 -21.80
CA GLY A 118 -8.62 18.51 -22.15
C GLY A 118 -7.72 18.61 -20.92
N GLU A 119 -7.98 19.56 -20.03
CA GLU A 119 -7.24 19.72 -18.77
C GLU A 119 -7.34 18.45 -17.90
N ARG A 120 -8.56 17.91 -17.71
CA ARG A 120 -8.77 16.66 -16.96
C ARG A 120 -8.06 15.47 -17.59
N LEU A 121 -8.05 15.36 -18.92
CA LEU A 121 -7.34 14.31 -19.64
C LEU A 121 -5.84 14.40 -19.38
N THR A 122 -5.24 15.60 -19.47
CA THR A 122 -3.81 15.77 -19.20
C THR A 122 -3.43 15.40 -17.77
N VAL A 123 -4.27 15.68 -16.77
CA VAL A 123 -4.05 15.24 -15.38
C VAL A 123 -4.02 13.72 -15.29
N VAL A 124 -5.02 13.04 -15.86
CA VAL A 124 -5.10 11.57 -15.85
C VAL A 124 -3.94 10.92 -16.60
N GLU A 125 -3.52 11.49 -17.73
CA GLU A 125 -2.35 11.02 -18.48
C GLU A 125 -1.05 11.12 -17.66
N ASN A 126 -0.84 12.24 -16.96
CA ASN A 126 0.30 12.42 -16.08
C ASN A 126 0.28 11.44 -14.89
N ASP A 127 -0.88 11.26 -14.27
CA ASP A 127 -1.05 10.32 -13.15
C ASP A 127 -0.77 8.88 -13.60
N LEU A 128 -1.32 8.46 -14.75
CA LEU A 128 -1.09 7.12 -15.30
C LEU A 128 0.39 6.90 -15.66
N CYS A 129 1.06 7.92 -16.21
CA CYS A 129 2.49 7.88 -16.48
C CYS A 129 3.31 7.71 -15.19
N SER A 130 2.94 8.44 -14.13
CA SER A 130 3.59 8.34 -12.82
C SER A 130 3.39 6.96 -12.19
N GLN A 131 2.17 6.41 -12.27
CA GLN A 131 1.82 5.09 -11.74
C GLN A 131 2.54 3.97 -12.51
N THR A 132 2.63 4.09 -13.84
CA THR A 132 3.35 3.12 -14.68
C THR A 132 4.84 3.07 -14.31
N LYS A 133 5.47 4.24 -14.09
CA LYS A 133 6.86 4.32 -13.61
C LYS A 133 7.03 3.71 -12.22
N ALA A 134 6.09 3.98 -11.31
CA ALA A 134 6.11 3.41 -9.97
C ALA A 134 5.94 1.88 -9.97
N TYR A 135 5.06 1.37 -10.85
CA TYR A 135 4.86 -0.07 -11.03
C TYR A 135 6.11 -0.75 -11.58
N ALA A 136 6.75 -0.19 -12.61
CA ALA A 136 8.02 -0.71 -13.14
C ALA A 136 9.12 -0.77 -12.06
N ALA A 137 9.27 0.30 -11.26
CA ALA A 137 10.21 0.31 -10.15
C ALA A 137 9.87 -0.71 -9.04
N ALA A 138 8.58 -0.97 -8.80
CA ALA A 138 8.13 -2.00 -7.86
C ALA A 138 8.42 -3.41 -8.40
N GLU A 139 8.22 -3.65 -9.68
CA GLU A 139 8.53 -4.91 -10.36
C GLU A 139 10.02 -5.24 -10.24
N GLU A 140 10.91 -4.28 -10.51
CA GLU A 140 12.36 -4.45 -10.32
C GLU A 140 12.71 -4.84 -8.87
N LYS A 141 12.11 -4.18 -7.87
CA LYS A 141 12.31 -4.51 -6.45
C LYS A 141 11.84 -5.93 -6.13
N VAL A 142 10.69 -6.35 -6.66
CA VAL A 142 10.16 -7.72 -6.48
C VAL A 142 11.14 -8.73 -7.06
N THR A 143 11.65 -8.52 -8.28
CA THR A 143 12.63 -9.45 -8.88
C THR A 143 13.93 -9.55 -8.07
N LYS A 144 14.37 -8.47 -7.42
CA LYS A 144 15.52 -8.48 -6.53
C LYS A 144 15.24 -9.27 -5.25
N LEU A 145 14.12 -9.00 -4.58
CA LEU A 145 13.71 -9.71 -3.36
C LEU A 145 13.48 -11.21 -3.62
N GLU A 146 12.98 -11.59 -4.79
CA GLU A 146 12.82 -13.00 -5.17
C GLU A 146 14.17 -13.73 -5.29
N LYS A 147 15.21 -13.05 -5.79
CA LYS A 147 16.57 -13.61 -5.85
C LYS A 147 17.15 -13.79 -4.45
N GLU A 148 17.04 -12.77 -3.61
CA GLU A 148 17.49 -12.80 -2.21
C GLU A 148 16.77 -13.91 -1.41
N LEU A 149 15.46 -14.07 -1.60
CA LEU A 149 14.69 -15.13 -0.95
C LEU A 149 15.16 -16.53 -1.39
N LYS A 150 15.48 -16.71 -2.68
CA LYS A 150 16.04 -17.98 -3.18
C LYS A 150 17.42 -18.27 -2.59
N GLU A 151 18.25 -17.26 -2.40
CA GLU A 151 19.56 -17.40 -1.77
C GLU A 151 19.44 -17.73 -0.28
N ALA A 152 18.61 -16.98 0.47
CA ALA A 152 18.35 -17.21 1.87
C ALA A 152 17.80 -18.63 2.14
N LYS A 153 16.91 -19.15 1.28
CA LYS A 153 16.42 -20.53 1.37
C LYS A 153 17.51 -21.58 1.15
N LYS A 154 18.51 -21.31 0.31
CA LYS A 154 19.66 -22.22 0.12
C LYS A 154 20.53 -22.25 1.38
N GLU A 155 20.79 -21.09 1.98
CA GLU A 155 21.56 -21.00 3.22
C GLU A 155 20.82 -21.62 4.41
N GLU A 156 19.50 -21.42 4.52
CA GLU A 156 18.66 -22.07 5.53
C GLU A 156 18.78 -23.60 5.44
N LYS A 157 18.76 -24.17 4.23
CA LYS A 157 18.93 -25.61 4.03
C LYS A 157 20.31 -26.09 4.50
N LYS A 158 21.39 -25.36 4.17
CA LYS A 158 22.76 -25.68 4.62
C LYS A 158 22.89 -25.62 6.14
N LEU A 159 22.29 -24.61 6.78
CA LEU A 159 22.32 -24.47 8.24
C LEU A 159 21.51 -25.58 8.92
N LYS A 160 20.39 -26.00 8.34
CA LYS A 160 19.61 -27.15 8.83
C LYS A 160 20.42 -28.45 8.78
N GLU A 161 21.16 -28.69 7.71
CA GLU A 161 22.07 -29.85 7.61
C GLU A 161 23.14 -29.82 8.72
N LYS A 162 23.83 -28.68 8.89
CA LYS A 162 24.80 -28.50 9.97
C LYS A 162 24.20 -28.67 11.38
N ALA A 163 22.97 -28.24 11.58
CA ALA A 163 22.29 -28.40 12.86
C ALA A 163 22.03 -29.88 13.17
N VAL A 164 21.60 -30.66 12.17
CA VAL A 164 21.42 -32.12 12.32
C VAL A 164 22.77 -32.79 12.62
N ASP A 165 23.84 -32.43 11.91
CA ASP A 165 25.18 -33.00 12.17
C ASP A 165 25.68 -32.69 13.59
N LEU A 166 25.42 -31.48 14.09
CA LEU A 166 25.78 -31.08 15.45
C LEU A 166 24.91 -31.79 16.49
N GLU A 167 23.63 -32.00 16.22
CA GLU A 167 22.72 -32.75 17.09
C GLU A 167 23.15 -34.23 17.20
N GLU A 168 23.56 -34.86 16.09
CA GLU A 168 24.14 -36.22 16.09
C GLU A 168 25.46 -36.28 16.88
N LYS A 169 26.34 -35.29 16.69
CA LYS A 169 27.57 -35.17 17.48
C LYS A 169 27.29 -35.00 18.97
N LEU A 170 26.31 -34.18 19.35
CA LEU A 170 25.91 -34.04 20.75
C LEU A 170 25.34 -35.34 21.32
N ALA A 171 24.54 -36.06 20.53
CA ALA A 171 24.00 -37.36 20.93
C ALA A 171 25.12 -38.40 21.16
N SER A 172 26.14 -38.42 20.31
CA SER A 172 27.30 -39.33 20.44
C SER A 172 28.28 -38.91 21.53
N LEU A 173 28.46 -37.61 21.78
CA LEU A 173 29.29 -37.06 22.85
C LEU A 173 28.58 -37.09 24.22
N SER A 174 27.32 -37.51 24.26
CA SER A 174 26.56 -37.69 25.49
C SER A 174 27.22 -38.75 26.37
N LEU A 175 28.19 -38.30 27.17
CA LEU A 175 28.88 -39.04 28.23
C LEU A 175 28.03 -39.15 29.51
N ILE A 176 26.75 -38.75 29.44
CA ILE A 176 25.76 -38.86 30.52
C ILE A 176 25.84 -40.22 31.24
N PRO A 177 25.91 -41.38 30.57
CA PRO A 177 25.99 -42.67 31.26
C PRO A 177 27.35 -42.97 31.92
N VAL A 178 28.43 -42.27 31.55
CA VAL A 178 29.75 -42.41 32.20
C VAL A 178 29.83 -41.51 33.43
N VAL A 179 29.38 -40.25 33.30
CA VAL A 179 29.35 -39.27 34.39
C VAL A 179 28.41 -39.73 35.51
N GLU A 180 27.20 -40.19 35.19
CA GLU A 180 26.26 -40.72 36.19
C GLU A 180 26.78 -41.95 36.95
N LYS A 181 27.65 -42.76 36.33
CA LYS A 181 28.23 -43.95 36.99
C LYS A 181 29.34 -43.58 37.96
N GLU A 182 30.16 -42.58 37.63
CA GLU A 182 31.18 -42.09 38.56
C GLU A 182 30.57 -41.26 39.69
N GLU A 183 29.54 -40.47 39.39
CA GLU A 183 28.81 -39.68 40.39
C GLU A 183 28.12 -40.59 41.43
N LYS A 184 27.47 -41.68 41.00
CA LYS A 184 26.89 -42.68 41.91
C LYS A 184 27.91 -43.37 42.83
N LYS A 185 29.21 -43.38 42.48
CA LYS A 185 30.26 -43.91 43.37
C LYS A 185 30.66 -42.92 44.45
N LEU A 186 30.64 -41.62 44.14
CA LEU A 186 31.08 -40.56 45.03
C LEU A 186 29.93 -40.04 45.91
N ASP A 187 28.71 -40.12 45.41
CA ASP A 187 27.49 -39.66 46.08
C ASP A 187 26.35 -40.68 45.85
N PRO A 188 26.33 -41.79 46.61
CA PRO A 188 25.31 -42.83 46.46
C PRO A 188 23.90 -42.35 46.88
N GLU A 189 23.80 -41.32 47.71
CA GLU A 189 22.53 -40.71 48.14
C GLU A 189 22.03 -39.65 47.15
N GLY A 190 22.85 -39.25 46.19
CA GLY A 190 22.50 -38.27 45.16
C GLY A 190 22.24 -36.87 45.71
N THR A 191 22.80 -36.55 46.87
CA THR A 191 22.65 -35.25 47.54
C THR A 191 23.10 -34.10 46.65
N TYR A 192 24.10 -34.35 45.79
CA TYR A 192 24.78 -33.37 44.95
C TYR A 192 24.43 -33.50 43.46
N ALA A 193 23.67 -34.53 43.06
CA ALA A 193 23.40 -34.87 41.66
C ALA A 193 22.75 -33.76 40.81
N ASN A 194 22.09 -32.80 41.45
CA ASN A 194 21.45 -31.65 40.79
C ASN A 194 22.03 -30.30 41.24
N SER A 195 23.13 -30.32 41.98
CA SER A 195 23.75 -29.09 42.47
C SER A 195 24.45 -28.39 41.32
N SER A 196 24.19 -27.09 41.13
CA SER A 196 24.99 -26.32 40.19
C SER A 196 26.43 -26.18 40.72
N ARG A 197 27.37 -25.81 39.85
CA ARG A 197 28.75 -25.52 40.27
C ARG A 197 28.79 -24.49 41.40
N ALA A 198 27.93 -23.49 41.37
CA ALA A 198 27.86 -22.49 42.43
C ALA A 198 27.38 -23.09 43.76
N ASP A 199 26.39 -23.97 43.72
CA ASP A 199 25.83 -24.62 44.93
C ASP A 199 26.87 -25.54 45.58
N LEU A 200 27.61 -26.31 44.77
CA LEU A 200 28.70 -27.15 45.27
C LEU A 200 29.80 -26.33 45.94
N ILE A 201 30.21 -25.23 45.31
CA ILE A 201 31.22 -24.33 45.88
C ILE A 201 30.73 -23.75 47.20
N ALA A 202 29.47 -23.29 47.27
CA ALA A 202 28.88 -22.77 48.49
C ALA A 202 28.85 -23.83 49.61
N LYS A 203 28.55 -25.09 49.27
CA LYS A 203 28.55 -26.19 50.23
C LYS A 203 29.94 -26.50 50.78
N ILE A 204 30.98 -26.46 49.94
CA ILE A 204 32.37 -26.66 50.37
C ILE A 204 32.76 -25.61 51.41
N TYR A 205 32.46 -24.34 51.16
CA TYR A 205 32.71 -23.27 52.13
C TYR A 205 31.94 -23.50 53.43
N GLN A 206 30.65 -23.85 53.35
CA GLN A 206 29.84 -24.13 54.53
C GLN A 206 30.41 -25.26 55.40
N ILE A 207 30.83 -26.37 54.77
CA ILE A 207 31.43 -27.51 55.48
C ILE A 207 32.78 -27.11 56.08
N GLY A 208 33.59 -26.35 55.34
CA GLY A 208 34.88 -25.84 55.80
C GLY A 208 34.73 -24.96 57.05
N ASP A 209 33.79 -24.02 57.04
CA ASP A 209 33.53 -23.14 58.17
C ASP A 209 33.07 -23.92 59.41
N LEU A 210 32.17 -24.90 59.22
CA LEU A 210 31.70 -25.76 60.31
C LEU A 210 32.84 -26.60 60.91
N GLN A 211 33.67 -27.21 60.06
CA GLN A 211 34.83 -27.97 60.52
C GLN A 211 35.81 -27.09 61.30
N LEU A 212 36.01 -25.87 60.84
CA LEU A 212 36.88 -24.91 61.51
C LEU A 212 36.33 -24.50 62.89
N GLU A 213 35.04 -24.26 63.00
CA GLU A 213 34.38 -23.93 64.26
C GLU A 213 34.48 -25.10 65.27
N VAL A 214 34.24 -26.33 64.81
CA VAL A 214 34.38 -27.55 65.61
C VAL A 214 35.82 -27.71 66.12
N ALA A 215 36.81 -27.55 65.23
CA ALA A 215 38.22 -27.58 65.60
C ALA A 215 38.57 -26.51 66.65
N SER A 216 38.17 -25.26 66.41
CA SER A 216 38.41 -24.14 67.34
C SER A 216 37.79 -24.37 68.72
N SER A 217 36.56 -24.89 68.76
CA SER A 217 35.86 -25.26 69.99
C SER A 217 36.61 -26.37 70.75
N SER A 218 36.99 -27.44 70.05
CA SER A 218 37.74 -28.55 70.66
C SER A 218 39.10 -28.12 71.23
N PHE A 219 39.79 -27.21 70.54
CA PHE A 219 41.06 -26.64 71.01
C PHE A 219 40.86 -25.82 72.29
N ARG A 220 39.87 -24.93 72.32
CA ARG A 220 39.52 -24.15 73.52
C ARG A 220 39.11 -25.04 74.69
N ASN A 221 38.37 -26.10 74.43
CA ASN A 221 38.00 -27.09 75.44
C ASN A 221 39.23 -27.82 76.00
N ALA A 222 40.19 -28.21 75.15
CA ALA A 222 41.44 -28.81 75.59
C ALA A 222 42.28 -27.85 76.45
N LEU A 223 42.36 -26.57 76.06
CA LEU A 223 43.03 -25.53 76.86
C LEU A 223 42.37 -25.37 78.23
N ALA A 224 41.04 -25.31 78.30
CA ALA A 224 40.31 -25.22 79.56
C ALA A 224 40.59 -26.42 80.46
N GLN A 225 40.63 -27.64 79.90
CA GLN A 225 41.00 -28.84 80.67
C GLN A 225 42.43 -28.77 81.21
N LEU A 226 43.40 -28.30 80.41
CA LEU A 226 44.79 -28.15 80.83
C LEU A 226 44.97 -27.11 81.94
N GLN A 227 44.22 -26.01 81.89
CA GLN A 227 44.21 -24.98 82.94
C GLN A 227 43.66 -25.52 84.26
N VAL A 228 42.58 -26.32 84.20
CA VAL A 228 41.99 -26.94 85.41
C VAL A 228 42.95 -27.93 86.06
N LEU A 229 43.71 -28.69 85.27
CA LEU A 229 44.68 -29.67 85.78
C LEU A 229 45.97 -29.02 86.30
N ASN A 230 46.32 -27.81 85.83
CA ASN A 230 47.57 -27.13 86.18
C ASN A 230 47.29 -25.68 86.66
N PRO A 231 46.68 -25.49 87.84
CA PRO A 231 46.24 -24.17 88.30
C PRO A 231 47.40 -23.18 88.56
N ASP A 232 48.60 -23.69 88.86
CA ASP A 232 49.77 -22.87 89.18
C ASP A 232 50.63 -22.52 87.95
N VAL A 233 50.28 -23.03 86.76
CA VAL A 233 51.02 -22.82 85.52
C VAL A 233 50.26 -21.85 84.61
N GLN A 234 50.85 -20.68 84.36
CA GLN A 234 50.29 -19.72 83.41
C GLN A 234 50.59 -20.17 81.98
N LEU A 235 49.59 -20.73 81.29
CA LEU A 235 49.70 -21.08 79.88
C LEU A 235 49.77 -19.82 79.02
N VAL A 236 50.81 -19.70 78.20
CA VAL A 236 50.91 -18.63 77.19
C VAL A 236 49.96 -18.97 76.06
N MET A 237 48.82 -18.27 75.98
CA MET A 237 47.78 -18.50 74.97
C MET A 237 47.78 -17.45 73.85
N GLU A 238 48.64 -16.43 73.94
CA GLU A 238 48.71 -15.35 72.96
C GLU A 238 49.20 -15.89 71.60
N GLY A 239 48.41 -15.67 70.55
CA GLY A 239 48.69 -16.10 69.18
C GLY A 239 48.47 -17.59 68.88
N MET A 240 47.88 -18.36 69.79
CA MET A 240 47.55 -19.77 69.54
C MET A 240 46.27 -19.97 68.72
N ASP A 241 45.40 -18.96 68.67
CA ASP A 241 44.16 -18.93 67.92
C ASP A 241 44.29 -18.25 66.55
N GLU A 242 45.47 -17.73 66.24
CA GLU A 242 45.77 -17.12 64.95
C GLU A 242 46.11 -18.20 63.91
N PHE A 243 45.49 -18.11 62.72
CA PHE A 243 45.89 -18.93 61.58
C PHE A 243 47.31 -18.55 61.17
N LYS A 244 48.27 -19.44 61.39
CA LYS A 244 49.59 -19.28 60.81
C LYS A 244 49.50 -19.55 59.31
N GLU A 245 49.83 -18.52 58.53
CA GLU A 245 50.00 -18.65 57.09
C GLU A 245 51.13 -19.65 56.84
N VAL A 246 50.77 -20.85 56.36
CA VAL A 246 51.75 -21.80 55.85
C VAL A 246 52.19 -21.25 54.50
N ARG A 247 53.36 -20.61 54.46
CA ARG A 247 54.05 -20.36 53.19
C ARG A 247 54.64 -21.69 52.72
N ASP A 248 54.26 -22.07 51.51
CA ASP A 248 54.50 -23.38 50.89
C ASP A 248 55.92 -23.93 51.12
N GLY A 249 56.01 -25.25 51.29
CA GLY A 249 57.25 -26.03 51.29
C GLY A 249 57.70 -26.41 49.88
#